data_AF-A0A350QFG5-F1
#
_entry.id   AF-A0A350QFG5-F1
#
_cell.length_a   1.000
_cell.length_b   1.000
_cell.length_c   1.000
_cell.angle_alpha   90.00
_cell.angle_beta   90.00
_cell.angle_gamma   90.00
#
_symmetry.space_group_name_H-M   'P 1'
#
loop_
_entity.id
_entity.type
_entity.pdbx_description
1 polymer ?
#
loop_
_entity_poly.entity_id
_entity_poly.type
_entity_poly.pdbx_seq_one_letter_code
_entity_poly.pdbx_strand_id
1 'polypeptide(L)'
;MNKPVNQVNLLDFTRAQMQEFFVALGEKPFRADQVMKWIYHYCVDDFDKMTNINKTLRDKLKTLAVIAAPVVVTRQDSTDGTIKFVMGLAGGQEVET
;
A
#
# COMPACT_ATOMS: atom_id res chain seq x y z
N MET A 1 -2.48 -4.13 15.52
CA MET A 1 -3.06 -2.81 15.19
C MET A 1 -4.38 -3.05 14.48
N ASN A 2 -5.48 -2.52 15.01
CA ASN A 2 -6.83 -2.73 14.48
C ASN A 2 -6.94 -2.13 13.07
N LYS A 3 -7.20 -2.98 12.06
CA LYS A 3 -7.71 -2.53 10.76
C LYS A 3 -9.01 -1.76 11.02
N PRO A 4 -9.14 -0.48 10.64
CA PRO A 4 -10.46 0.12 10.56
C PRO A 4 -11.22 -0.64 9.47
N VAL A 5 -12.35 -1.24 9.87
CA VAL A 5 -13.14 -2.23 9.10
C VAL A 5 -13.68 -1.70 7.75
N ASN A 6 -13.45 -0.42 7.43
CA ASN A 6 -14.02 0.27 6.27
C ASN A 6 -13.01 0.87 5.28
N GLN A 7 -11.69 0.65 5.44
CA GLN A 7 -10.70 1.19 4.51
C GLN A 7 -10.30 0.16 3.45
N VAL A 8 -10.21 0.60 2.19
CA VAL A 8 -9.72 -0.24 1.09
C VAL A 8 -8.19 -0.31 1.12
N ASN A 9 -7.60 -1.50 0.96
CA ASN A 9 -6.16 -1.61 0.82
C ASN A 9 -5.78 -1.40 -0.65
N LEU A 10 -5.00 -0.35 -0.93
CA LEU A 10 -4.59 0.00 -2.29
C LEU A 10 -3.70 -1.07 -2.93
N LEU A 11 -3.04 -1.90 -2.12
CA LEU A 11 -2.24 -3.03 -2.61
C LEU A 11 -3.07 -4.16 -3.21
N ASP A 12 -4.38 -4.20 -2.94
CA ASP A 12 -5.29 -5.21 -3.49
C ASP A 12 -5.78 -4.84 -4.90
N PHE A 13 -5.49 -3.62 -5.36
CA PHE A 13 -5.96 -3.11 -6.65
C PHE A 13 -4.95 -3.30 -7.76
N THR A 14 -5.45 -3.79 -8.90
CA THR A 14 -4.79 -3.59 -10.20
C THR A 14 -4.77 -2.11 -10.57
N ARG A 15 -3.94 -1.75 -11.57
CA ARG A 15 -3.90 -0.37 -12.09
C ARG A 15 -5.28 0.13 -12.54
N ALA A 16 -6.04 -0.70 -13.25
CA ALA A 16 -7.37 -0.34 -13.73
C ALA A 16 -8.33 -0.07 -12.56
N GLN A 17 -8.38 -0.96 -11.57
CA GLN A 17 -9.18 -0.79 -10.36
C GLN A 17 -8.77 0.46 -9.57
N MET A 18 -7.48 0.77 -9.51
CA MET A 18 -7.02 1.99 -8.85
C MET A 18 -7.47 3.24 -9.60
N GLN A 19 -7.42 3.24 -10.94
CA GLN A 19 -7.95 4.36 -11.73
C GLN A 19 -9.46 4.53 -11.52
N GLU A 20 -10.24 3.44 -11.54
CA GLU A 20 -11.68 3.46 -11.27
C GLU A 20 -11.99 4.01 -9.87
N PHE A 21 -11.25 3.58 -8.86
CA PHE A 21 -11.37 4.09 -7.49
C PHE A 21 -11.14 5.60 -7.43
N PHE A 22 -10.09 6.12 -8.08
CA PHE A 22 -9.83 7.56 -8.10
C PHE A 22 -10.89 8.34 -8.89
N VAL A 23 -11.40 7.79 -9.99
CA VAL A 23 -12.52 8.41 -10.73
C VAL A 23 -13.78 8.50 -9.86
N ALA A 24 -14.08 7.46 -9.08
CA ALA A 24 -15.21 7.47 -8.13
C ALA A 24 -15.04 8.51 -7.01
N LEU A 25 -13.81 8.90 -6.65
CA LEU A 25 -13.50 9.98 -5.71
C LEU A 25 -13.59 11.39 -6.32
N GLY A 26 -13.88 11.49 -7.62
CA GLY A 26 -13.91 12.74 -8.38
C GLY A 26 -12.52 13.21 -8.84
N GLU A 27 -11.52 12.34 -8.84
CA GLU A 27 -10.16 12.64 -9.29
C GLU A 27 -9.91 12.16 -10.72
N LYS A 28 -8.90 12.75 -11.37
CA LYS A 28 -8.49 12.31 -12.72
C LYS A 28 -7.68 11.01 -12.65
N PRO A 29 -7.77 10.10 -13.64
CA PRO A 29 -7.07 8.80 -13.64
C PRO A 29 -5.56 8.88 -13.39
N PHE A 30 -4.89 9.93 -13.89
CA PHE A 30 -3.44 10.09 -13.67
C PHE A 30 -3.05 10.25 -12.20
N ARG A 31 -3.99 10.65 -11.31
CA ARG A 31 -3.74 10.72 -9.86
C ARG A 31 -3.54 9.33 -9.26
N ALA A 32 -4.26 8.32 -9.77
CA ALA A 32 -4.00 6.93 -9.42
C ALA A 32 -2.58 6.53 -9.82
N ASP A 33 -2.17 6.84 -11.05
CA ASP A 33 -0.81 6.52 -11.53
C ASP A 33 0.29 7.19 -10.69
N GLN A 34 0.07 8.42 -10.22
CA GLN A 34 0.99 9.09 -9.30
C GLN A 34 1.11 8.36 -7.96
N VAL A 35 -0.02 7.92 -7.39
CA VAL A 35 -0.06 7.17 -6.12
C VAL A 35 0.59 5.81 -6.29
N MET A 36 0.31 5.08 -7.37
CA MET A 36 0.99 3.81 -7.69
C MET A 36 2.51 4.00 -7.78
N LYS A 37 2.97 5.09 -8.39
CA LYS A 37 4.41 5.38 -8.44
C LYS A 37 5.00 5.55 -7.03
N TRP A 38 4.33 6.25 -6.12
CA TRP A 38 4.73 6.35 -4.72
C TRP A 38 4.82 4.99 -4.03
N ILE A 39 3.81 4.16 -4.22
CA ILE A 39 3.73 2.84 -3.60
C ILE A 39 4.84 1.93 -4.12
N TYR A 40 4.98 1.78 -5.44
CA TYR A 40 5.82 0.72 -6.03
C TYR A 40 7.23 1.17 -6.42
N HIS A 41 7.46 2.45 -6.76
CA HIS A 41 8.82 2.92 -7.13
C HIS A 41 9.57 3.46 -5.92
N TYR A 42 8.85 4.03 -4.95
CA TYR A 42 9.45 4.66 -3.78
C TYR A 42 9.19 3.88 -2.48
N CYS A 43 8.43 2.78 -2.54
CA CYS A 43 8.07 1.96 -1.38
C CYS A 43 7.47 2.79 -0.24
N VAL A 44 6.60 3.76 -0.58
CA VAL A 44 5.96 4.65 0.39
C VAL A 44 4.53 4.19 0.66
N ASP A 45 4.25 3.91 1.94
CA ASP A 45 2.95 3.54 2.48
C ASP A 45 2.22 4.69 3.19
N ASP A 46 2.90 5.82 3.41
CA ASP A 46 2.38 7.00 4.08
C ASP A 46 1.98 8.09 3.06
N PHE A 47 0.67 8.37 2.99
CA PHE A 47 0.13 9.40 2.11
C PHE A 47 0.76 10.78 2.35
N ASP A 48 1.14 11.14 3.59
CA ASP A 48 1.73 12.45 3.88
C ASP A 48 3.06 12.71 3.18
N LYS A 49 3.81 11.63 2.88
CA LYS A 49 5.08 11.72 2.16
C LYS A 49 4.90 11.98 0.67
N MET A 50 3.68 11.85 0.13
CA MET A 50 3.38 12.07 -1.28
C MET A 50 3.24 13.56 -1.60
N THR A 51 4.38 14.25 -1.73
CA THR A 51 4.47 15.73 -1.81
C THR A 51 3.81 16.33 -3.05
N ASN A 52 3.71 15.59 -4.16
CA ASN A 52 3.09 16.03 -5.42
C ASN A 52 1.58 15.73 -5.51
N ILE A 53 1.00 15.19 -4.44
CA ILE A 53 -0.45 15.04 -4.27
C ILE A 53 -0.96 16.23 -3.48
N ASN A 54 -2.15 16.75 -3.82
CA ASN A 54 -2.69 17.88 -3.06
C ASN A 54 -3.18 17.43 -1.67
N LYS A 55 -3.24 18.37 -0.72
CA LYS A 55 -3.61 18.06 0.67
C LYS A 55 -5.02 17.45 0.78
N THR A 56 -5.98 17.99 0.06
CA THR A 56 -7.37 17.51 0.05
C THR A 56 -7.48 16.04 -0.34
N LEU A 57 -6.74 15.60 -1.36
CA LEU A 57 -6.72 14.22 -1.82
C LEU A 57 -6.01 13.31 -0.81
N ARG A 58 -4.88 13.75 -0.24
CA ARG A 58 -4.22 12.99 0.83
C ARG A 58 -5.16 12.76 2.01
N ASP A 59 -5.85 13.80 2.45
CA ASP A 59 -6.78 13.72 3.59
C ASP A 59 -7.95 12.78 3.28
N LYS A 60 -8.48 12.77 2.06
CA LYS A 60 -9.48 11.77 1.61
C LYS A 60 -8.93 10.36 1.61
N LEU A 61 -7.71 10.15 1.10
CA LEU A 61 -7.12 8.81 1.03
C LEU A 61 -6.87 8.24 2.43
N LYS A 62 -6.44 9.07 3.39
CA LYS A 62 -6.27 8.64 4.79
C LYS A 62 -7.55 8.19 5.47
N THR A 63 -8.72 8.64 5.01
CA THR A 63 -10.01 8.21 5.59
C THR A 63 -10.57 6.99 4.87
N LEU A 64 -10.34 6.86 3.57
CA LEU A 64 -10.96 5.82 2.74
C LEU A 64 -10.06 4.63 2.44
N ALA A 65 -8.74 4.78 2.52
CA ALA A 65 -7.79 3.81 2.02
C ALA A 65 -6.57 3.64 2.93
N VAL A 66 -5.88 2.51 2.76
CA VAL A 66 -4.59 2.19 3.40
C VAL A 66 -3.64 1.56 2.39
N ILE A 67 -2.35 1.60 2.70
CA ILE A 67 -1.31 0.83 2.00
C ILE A 67 -0.70 -0.09 3.04
N ALA A 68 -1.22 -1.32 3.14
CA ALA A 68 -0.85 -2.26 4.20
C ALA A 68 -0.26 -3.54 3.60
N ALA A 69 1.07 -3.62 3.54
CA ALA A 69 1.80 -4.82 3.16
C ALA A 69 1.88 -5.83 4.32
N PRO A 70 2.08 -7.13 4.04
CA PRO A 70 2.41 -8.11 5.08
C PRO A 70 3.64 -7.68 5.89
N VAL A 71 3.62 -7.98 7.19
CA VAL A 71 4.72 -7.62 8.10
C VAL A 71 5.72 -8.76 8.13
N VAL A 72 7.01 -8.45 8.02
CA VAL A 72 8.09 -9.42 8.22
C VAL A 72 8.13 -9.79 9.71
N VAL A 73 7.84 -11.05 10.02
CA VAL A 73 7.93 -11.63 11.37
C VAL A 73 9.35 -12.12 11.63
N THR A 74 9.96 -12.79 10.65
CA THR A 74 11.33 -13.30 10.76
C THR A 74 12.11 -12.94 9.51
N ARG A 75 13.37 -12.52 9.69
CA ARG A 75 14.36 -12.36 8.64
C ARG A 75 15.55 -13.26 8.95
N GLN A 76 16.00 -14.04 7.98
CA GLN A 76 17.19 -14.88 8.10
C GLN A 76 18.16 -14.55 6.98
N ASP A 77 19.37 -14.14 7.34
CA ASP A 77 20.43 -13.80 6.39
C ASP A 77 21.43 -14.98 6.32
N SER A 78 21.66 -15.50 5.11
CA SER A 78 22.63 -16.56 4.82
C SER A 78 24.00 -15.98 4.46
N THR A 79 25.05 -16.78 4.64
CA THR A 79 26.43 -16.39 4.30
C THR A 79 26.67 -16.22 2.80
N ASP A 80 25.81 -16.80 1.96
CA ASP A 80 25.88 -16.69 0.50
C ASP A 80 25.10 -15.47 -0.06
N GLY A 81 24.52 -14.66 0.82
CA GLY A 81 23.71 -13.48 0.47
C GLY A 81 22.22 -13.78 0.28
N THR A 82 21.78 -15.03 0.41
CA THR A 82 20.35 -15.37 0.45
C THR A 82 19.68 -14.75 1.67
N ILE A 83 18.56 -14.07 1.49
CA ILE A 83 17.73 -13.54 2.58
C ILE A 83 16.37 -14.22 2.51
N LYS A 84 15.96 -14.84 3.60
CA LYS A 84 14.65 -15.46 3.75
C LYS A 84 13.76 -14.59 4.64
N PHE A 85 12.55 -14.31 4.18
CA PHE A 85 11.56 -13.58 4.96
C PHE A 85 10.36 -14.46 5.28
N VAL A 86 10.01 -14.52 6.57
CA VAL A 86 8.71 -15.02 7.03
C VAL A 86 7.81 -13.83 7.24
N MET A 87 6.70 -13.77 6.50
CA MET A 87 5.73 -12.69 6.55
C MET A 87 4.45 -13.16 7.22
N GLY A 88 3.95 -12.36 8.16
CA GLY A 88 2.68 -12.59 8.85
C GLY A 88 1.52 -12.06 8.02
N LEU A 89 0.49 -12.89 7.84
CA LEU A 89 -0.76 -12.54 7.17
C LEU A 89 -1.85 -12.14 8.16
N ALA A 90 -2.86 -11.43 7.63
CA ALA A 90 -4.07 -11.12 8.38
C ALA A 90 -4.84 -12.43 8.66
N GLY A 91 -4.69 -12.96 9.88
CA GLY A 91 -5.25 -14.26 10.29
C GLY A 91 -4.30 -15.11 11.14
N GLY A 92 -3.05 -14.67 11.33
CA GLY A 92 -2.06 -15.39 12.15
C GLY A 92 -1.34 -16.52 11.42
N GLN A 93 -1.60 -16.67 10.12
CA GLN A 93 -0.82 -17.55 9.24
C GLN A 93 0.45 -16.85 8.78
N GLU A 94 1.49 -17.63 8.47
CA GLU A 94 2.79 -17.14 8.01
C GLU A 94 3.12 -17.72 6.63
N VAL A 95 3.79 -16.93 5.79
CA VAL A 95 4.26 -17.32 4.46
C VAL A 95 5.73 -16.95 4.28
N GLU A 96 6.46 -17.74 3.50
CA GLU A 96 7.89 -17.54 3.24
C GLU A 96 8.13 -16.96 1.84
N THR A 97 9.10 -16.03 1.70
CA THR A 97 9.61 -15.55 0.40
C THR A 97 11.12 -15.39 0.38
#